data_AF-A0AB74M5S6-F1
#
_entry.id   AF-A0AB74M5S6-F1
#
_cell.length_a   1.000
_cell.length_b   1.000
_cell.length_c   1.000
_cell.angle_alpha   90.00
_cell.angle_beta   90.00
_cell.angle_gamma   90.00
#
_symmetry.space_group_name_H-M   'P 1'
#
loop_
_entity.id
_entity.type
_entity.pdbx_description
1 polymer ?
#
loop_
_entity_poly.entity_id
_entity_poly.type
_entity_poly.pdbx_seq_one_letter_code
_entity_poly.pdbx_strand_id
1 'polypeptide(L)' 'MDGSTKNDDAEAMRLGWEAGKIEKSSACDCPYEPSVFGLRFAWLDGFSKGRVELQKATGTEPAI' A
#
# COMPACT_ATOMS: atom_id res chain seq x y z
N MET A 1 5.17 21.71 13.36
CA MET A 1 4.93 20.47 12.60
C MET A 1 5.36 20.74 11.18
N ASP A 2 6.51 20.19 10.84
CA ASP A 2 7.28 20.39 9.62
C ASP A 2 6.69 19.57 8.45
N GLY A 3 6.89 20.04 7.22
CA GLY A 3 6.37 19.39 6.01
C GLY A 3 6.95 18.00 5.71
N SER A 4 7.92 17.54 6.52
CA SER A 4 8.63 16.28 6.37
C SER A 4 7.70 15.06 6.51
N THR A 5 6.80 15.06 7.50
CA THR A 5 5.94 13.90 7.80
C THR A 5 4.93 13.62 6.68
N LYS A 6 4.48 14.66 5.96
CA LYS A 6 3.54 14.50 4.82
C LYS A 6 4.21 13.86 3.61
N ASN A 7 5.51 14.09 3.43
CA ASN A 7 6.26 13.49 2.34
C ASN A 7 6.49 12.00 2.60
N ASP A 8 6.79 11.63 3.86
CA ASP A 8 7.01 10.25 4.25
C ASP A 8 5.73 9.40 4.13
N ASP A 9 4.57 9.93 4.53
CA ASP A 9 3.28 9.25 4.36
C ASP A 9 2.91 9.08 2.88
N ALA A 10 3.17 10.09 2.04
CA ALA A 10 2.91 10.02 0.60
C ALA A 10 3.83 9.00 -0.08
N GLU A 11 5.10 8.93 0.34
CA GLU A 11 6.04 7.92 -0.14
C GLU A 11 5.62 6.52 0.30
N ALA A 12 5.24 6.34 1.57
CA ALA A 12 4.74 5.08 2.08
C ALA A 12 3.51 4.60 1.30
N MET A 13 2.57 5.49 1.01
CA MET A 13 1.40 5.19 0.19
C MET A 13 1.79 4.78 -1.24
N ARG A 14 2.72 5.50 -1.87
CA ARG A 14 3.19 5.16 -3.23
C ARG A 14 3.86 3.80 -3.27
N LEU A 15 4.75 3.51 -2.32
CA LEU A 15 5.43 2.21 -2.21
C LEU A 15 4.45 1.07 -1.96
N GLY A 16 3.44 1.30 -1.12
CA GLY A 16 2.35 0.37 -0.90
C GLY A 16 1.61 0.06 -2.19
N TRP A 17 1.21 1.09 -2.94
CA TRP A 17 0.49 0.94 -4.21
C TRP A 17 1.26 0.12 -5.24
N GLU A 18 2.55 0.38 -5.42
CA GLU A 18 3.41 -0.42 -6.32
C GLU A 18 3.46 -1.89 -5.87
N ALA A 19 3.65 -2.15 -4.58
CA ALA A 19 3.68 -3.50 -4.02
C ALA A 19 2.33 -4.23 -4.21
N GLY A 20 1.21 -3.51 -4.03
CA GLY A 20 -0.14 -4.04 -4.24
C GLY A 20 -0.40 -4.50 -5.68
N LYS A 21 0.36 -4.01 -6.66
CA LYS A 21 0.25 -4.44 -8.07
C LYS A 21 1.05 -5.68 -8.39
N ILE A 22 1.84 -6.19 -7.44
CA ILE A 22 2.59 -7.44 -7.57
C ILE A 22 1.72 -8.59 -7.06
N GLU A 23 1.37 -9.53 -7.93
CA GLU A 23 0.45 -10.64 -7.63
C GLU A 23 0.86 -11.44 -6.39
N LYS A 24 2.16 -11.72 -6.25
CA LYS A 24 2.76 -12.51 -5.16
C LYS A 24 3.08 -11.70 -3.90
N SER A 25 2.91 -10.37 -3.91
CA SER A 25 3.16 -9.57 -2.72
C SER A 25 2.00 -9.68 -1.73
N SER A 26 2.35 -9.59 -0.46
CA SER A 26 1.43 -9.67 0.67
C SER A 26 1.52 -8.41 1.54
N ALA A 27 0.46 -8.14 2.31
CA ALA A 27 0.47 -7.06 3.29
C ALA A 27 1.53 -7.25 4.40
N CYS A 28 2.04 -8.49 4.57
CA CYS A 28 3.12 -8.80 5.50
C CYS A 28 4.48 -8.30 5.00
N ASP A 29 4.62 -7.98 3.71
CA ASP A 29 5.86 -7.45 3.11
C ASP A 29 6.06 -5.96 3.39
N CYS A 30 5.20 -5.34 4.21
CA CYS A 30 5.30 -3.94 4.59
C CYS A 30 6.67 -3.67 5.25
N PRO A 31 7.50 -2.77 4.70
CA PRO A 31 8.87 -2.52 5.19
C PRO A 31 8.90 -1.68 6.47
N TYR A 32 7.76 -1.10 6.87
CA TYR A 32 7.68 -0.24 8.04
C TYR A 32 7.48 -1.06 9.31
N GLU A 33 8.36 -0.82 10.27
CA GLU A 33 8.28 -1.39 11.62
C GLU A 33 6.89 -1.17 12.24
N PRO A 34 6.35 -2.13 13.02
CA PRO A 34 5.02 -2.00 13.63
C PRO A 34 4.86 -0.77 14.53
N SER A 35 5.94 -0.26 15.09
CA SER A 35 5.96 0.93 15.95
C SER A 35 5.71 2.24 15.19
N VAL A 36 5.91 2.26 13.87
CA VAL A 36 5.74 3.45 13.01
C VAL A 36 4.36 3.42 12.35
N PHE A 37 3.33 3.45 13.19
CA PHE A 37 1.94 3.21 12.79
C PHE A 37 1.49 4.07 11.59
N GLY A 38 1.83 5.36 11.56
CA GLY A 38 1.43 6.27 10.47
C GLY A 38 1.89 5.79 9.10
N LEU A 39 3.20 5.52 8.96
CA LEU A 39 3.79 5.03 7.71
C LEU A 39 3.28 3.64 7.35
N ARG A 40 3.09 2.76 8.35
CA ARG A 40 2.54 1.42 8.12
C ARG A 40 1.11 1.48 7.61
N PHE A 41 0.25 2.35 8.17
CA PHE A 41 -1.11 2.54 7.67
C PHE A 41 -1.13 3.17 6.28
N ALA A 42 -0.30 4.17 6.01
CA ALA A 42 -0.19 4.79 4.69
C ALA A 42 0.22 3.75 3.62
N TRP A 43 1.19 2.89 3.93
CA TRP A 43 1.60 1.80 3.05
C TRP A 43 0.50 0.76 2.84
N LEU A 44 -0.20 0.34 3.90
CA LEU A 44 -1.30 -0.64 3.79
C LEU A 44 -2.50 -0.10 3.00
N ASP A 45 -2.80 1.19 3.12
CA ASP A 45 -3.82 1.87 2.30
C ASP A 45 -3.40 1.90 0.82
N GLY A 46 -2.15 2.29 0.55
CA GLY A 46 -1.55 2.21 -0.79
C GLY A 46 -1.62 0.79 -1.37
N PHE A 47 -1.20 -0.21 -0.60
CA PHE A 47 -1.22 -1.62 -0.98
C PHE A 47 -2.62 -2.09 -1.34
N SER A 48 -3.62 -1.77 -0.52
CA SER A 48 -5.02 -2.12 -0.80
C SER A 48 -5.51 -1.51 -2.11
N LYS A 49 -5.15 -0.26 -2.40
CA LYS A 49 -5.47 0.40 -3.68
C LYS A 49 -4.79 -0.27 -4.87
N GLY A 50 -3.50 -0.64 -4.72
CA GLY A 50 -2.76 -1.38 -5.74
C GLY A 50 -3.39 -2.75 -6.03
N ARG A 51 -3.85 -3.47 -5.00
CA ARG A 51 -4.55 -4.76 -5.15
C ARG A 51 -5.84 -4.62 -5.95
N VAL A 52 -6.61 -3.55 -5.72
CA VAL A 52 -7.83 -3.27 -6.49
C VAL A 52 -7.51 -3.01 -7.97
N GLU A 53 -6.44 -2.27 -8.27
CA GLU A 53 -5.99 -2.09 -9.67
C GLU A 53 -5.57 -3.40 -10.31
N LEU A 54 -4.81 -4.23 -9.58
CA LEU A 54 -4.41 -5.54 -10.08
C LEU A 54 -5.64 -6.40 -10.38
N GLN A 55 -6.61 -6.48 -9.47
CA GLN A 55 -7.86 -7.24 -9.66
C GLN A 55 -8.65 -6.77 -10.89
N LYS A 56 -8.75 -5.45 -11.10
CA LYS A 56 -9.37 -4.87 -12.29
C LYS A 56 -8.62 -5.25 -13.56
N ALA A 57 -7.29 -5.26 -13.54
CA ALA A 57 -6.46 -5.62 -14.68
C ALA A 57 -6.49 -7.13 -15.00
N THR A 58 -6.59 -7.98 -13.99
CA THR A 58 -6.64 -9.45 -14.14
C THR A 58 -8.04 -9.99 -14.40
N GLY A 59 -9.07 -9.13 -14.47
CA GLY A 59 -10.45 -9.53 -14.73
C GLY A 59 -11.05 -10.41 -13.64
N THR A 60 -10.47 -10.40 -12.45
CA THR A 60 -10.94 -11.17 -11.30
C THR A 60 -11.95 -10.29 -10.55
N GLU A 61 -13.14 -10.12 -11.12
CA GLU A 61 -14.24 -9.50 -10.37
C GLU A 61 -14.46 -10.29 -9.07
N PRO A 62 -14.60 -9.64 -7.91
CA PRO A 62 -15.05 -10.34 -6.72
C PRO A 62 -16.43 -10.91 -7.03
N ALA A 63 -16.56 -12.24 -6.95
CA ALA A 63 -17.86 -12.89 -7.02
C ALA A 63 -18.75 -12.26 -5.93
N ILE A 64 -19.85 -11.65 -6.38
CA ILE A 64 -20.90 -11.06 -5.53
C ILE A 64 -21.69 -12.18 -4.88
#